data_AF-A0A1T2KUE5-F1
#
_entry.id   AF-A0A1T2KUE5-F1
#
_cell.length_a   1.000
_cell.length_b   1.000
_cell.length_c   1.000
_cell.angle_alpha   90.00
_cell.angle_beta   90.00
_cell.angle_gamma   90.00
#
_symmetry.space_group_name_H-M   'P 1'
#
loop_
_entity.id
_entity.type
_entity.pdbx_description
1 polymer ?
#
loop_
_entity_poly.entity_id
_entity_poly.type
_entity_poly.pdbx_seq_one_letter_code
_entity_poly.pdbx_strand_id
1 'polypeptide(L)'
;MKKYEHLADLLESKGVVEARFKSGHYVREVPDSSPPSPPRVPDFSLRPQKISKWLKVLNVLFRREEPGITYLGRATPNVRAPTLNPLNRSLAALTRRGDERDLSYDYMFGCEELRQQIPRVSVDSGCGLSPDEIIITSGCLEALSSSLRALTKPGNTVIVDSPSFYCSLQVIEANGLKALEMPTDPQNGVNLEAMELALEKMVGQSLSSDTVIQ
;
A
#
# COMPACT_ATOMS: atom_id res chain seq x y z
N MET A 1 4.62 14.08 -45.63
CA MET A 1 6.01 13.55 -45.64
C MET A 1 6.77 13.89 -44.35
N LYS A 2 6.93 15.15 -43.96
CA LYS A 2 7.63 15.57 -42.71
C LYS A 2 7.16 14.97 -41.37
N LYS A 3 5.94 14.41 -41.31
CA LYS A 3 5.35 13.84 -40.08
C LYS A 3 5.91 12.45 -39.72
N TYR A 4 6.45 11.72 -40.70
CA TYR A 4 6.97 10.36 -40.51
C TYR A 4 8.46 10.33 -40.16
N GLU A 5 9.23 11.32 -40.62
CA GLU A 5 10.66 11.47 -40.26
C GLU A 5 10.82 11.70 -38.75
N HIS A 6 10.01 12.60 -38.19
CA HIS A 6 10.05 12.89 -36.75
C HIS A 6 9.67 11.69 -35.86
N LEU A 7 8.82 10.79 -36.37
CA LEU A 7 8.47 9.55 -35.67
C LEU A 7 9.60 8.53 -35.77
N ALA A 8 10.28 8.43 -36.92
CA ALA A 8 11.43 7.55 -37.10
C ALA A 8 12.59 7.96 -36.18
N ASP A 9 12.93 9.26 -36.12
CA ASP A 9 13.97 9.79 -35.22
C ASP A 9 13.64 9.52 -33.75
N LEU A 10 12.36 9.63 -33.36
CA LEU A 10 11.91 9.33 -32.01
C LEU A 10 12.01 7.84 -31.68
N LEU A 11 11.70 6.96 -32.63
CA LEU A 11 11.79 5.51 -32.43
C LEU A 11 13.24 5.01 -32.47
N GLU A 12 14.10 5.64 -33.26
CA GLU A 12 15.54 5.37 -33.30
C GLU A 12 16.23 5.85 -32.02
N SER A 13 15.90 7.04 -31.51
CA SER A 13 16.42 7.52 -30.22
C SER A 13 15.96 6.67 -29.02
N LYS A 14 14.80 6.01 -29.13
CA LYS A 14 14.32 5.02 -28.15
C LYS A 14 14.88 3.61 -28.37
N GLY A 15 15.68 3.39 -29.41
CA GLY A 15 16.28 2.09 -29.72
C GLY A 15 15.29 1.02 -30.18
N VAL A 16 14.07 1.40 -30.57
CA VAL A 16 13.00 0.51 -31.03
C VAL A 16 13.15 0.17 -32.51
N VAL A 17 13.79 1.06 -33.26
CA VAL A 17 13.98 0.97 -34.71
C VAL A 17 15.44 1.27 -35.04
N GLU A 18 15.97 0.63 -36.07
CA GLU A 18 17.31 0.91 -36.62
C GLU A 18 17.21 1.35 -38.09
N ALA A 19 17.95 2.38 -38.47
CA ALA A 19 18.12 2.75 -39.86
C ALA A 19 19.14 1.81 -40.55
N ARG A 20 18.75 1.18 -41.66
CA ARG A 20 19.65 0.41 -42.52
C ARG A 20 19.92 1.19 -43.81
N PHE A 21 21.20 1.43 -44.09
CA PHE A 21 21.64 2.25 -45.23
C PHE A 21 21.02 1.75 -46.55
N LYS A 22 20.32 2.65 -47.26
CA LYS A 22 19.58 2.40 -48.53
C LYS A 22 18.38 1.45 -48.45
N SER A 23 18.00 0.98 -47.25
CA SER A 23 16.91 0.00 -47.09
C SER A 23 15.77 0.49 -46.17
N GLY A 24 15.89 1.68 -45.58
CA GLY A 24 14.87 2.26 -44.71
C GLY A 24 15.04 1.87 -43.24
N HIS A 25 13.94 1.90 -42.48
CA HIS A 25 13.92 1.68 -41.04
C HIS A 25 13.35 0.28 -40.72
N TYR A 26 14.01 -0.45 -39.84
CA TYR A 26 13.62 -1.80 -39.42
C TYR A 26 13.38 -1.84 -37.91
N VAL A 27 12.35 -2.56 -37.46
CA VAL A 27 12.13 -2.81 -36.03
C VAL A 27 13.31 -3.62 -35.51
N ARG A 28 13.96 -3.14 -34.45
CA ARG A 28 15.03 -3.89 -33.80
C ARG A 28 14.42 -5.10 -33.12
N GLU A 29 14.93 -6.30 -33.40
CA GLU A 29 14.59 -7.48 -32.60
C GLU A 29 15.06 -7.22 -31.16
N VAL A 30 14.10 -7.01 -30.27
CA VAL A 30 14.36 -6.95 -28.84
C VAL A 30 14.58 -8.39 -28.40
N PRO A 31 15.74 -8.74 -27.82
CA PRO A 31 15.92 -10.06 -27.23
C PRO A 31 14.79 -10.30 -26.24
N ASP A 32 14.22 -11.52 -26.27
CA ASP A 32 13.03 -11.93 -25.52
C ASP A 32 12.93 -11.21 -24.17
N SER A 33 12.07 -10.19 -24.12
CA SER A 33 11.90 -9.31 -22.96
C SER A 33 10.88 -9.87 -21.98
N SER A 34 10.64 -11.18 -22.05
CA SER A 34 9.81 -11.89 -21.08
C SER A 34 10.27 -11.49 -19.67
N PRO A 35 9.37 -10.93 -18.84
CA PRO A 35 9.74 -10.60 -17.47
C PRO A 35 10.25 -11.89 -16.79
N PRO A 36 11.27 -11.78 -15.90
CA PRO A 36 11.74 -12.93 -15.16
C PRO A 36 10.57 -13.59 -14.45
N SER A 37 10.55 -14.93 -14.45
CA SER A 37 9.51 -15.68 -13.74
C SER A 37 9.39 -15.19 -12.30
N PRO A 38 8.15 -14.99 -11.80
CA PRO A 38 7.97 -14.51 -10.45
C PRO A 38 8.66 -15.45 -9.45
N PRO A 39 9.19 -14.91 -8.33
CA PRO A 39 9.77 -15.73 -7.30
C PRO A 39 8.74 -16.75 -6.80
N ARG A 40 9.18 -18.00 -6.57
CA ARG A 40 8.31 -19.03 -6.01
C ARG A 40 7.79 -18.58 -4.64
N VAL A 41 6.48 -18.72 -4.45
CA VAL A 41 5.85 -18.59 -3.15
C VAL A 41 6.44 -19.71 -2.25
N PRO A 42 7.07 -19.37 -1.11
CA PRO A 42 7.66 -20.37 -0.23
C PRO A 42 6.60 -21.25 0.45
N ASP A 43 7.01 -22.42 0.93
CA ASP A 43 6.14 -23.31 1.72
C ASP A 43 5.64 -22.57 2.98
N PHE A 44 4.31 -22.56 3.17
CA PHE A 44 3.65 -21.80 4.22
C PHE A 44 3.00 -22.69 5.28
N SER A 45 2.84 -22.15 6.48
CA SER A 45 2.17 -22.84 7.59
C SER A 45 0.81 -22.20 7.87
N LEU A 46 -0.27 -22.99 7.81
CA LEU A 46 -1.61 -22.57 8.27
C LEU A 46 -1.73 -22.65 9.80
N ARG A 47 -0.79 -22.01 10.49
CA ARG A 47 -0.74 -21.95 11.96
C ARG A 47 -0.55 -20.50 12.38
N PRO A 48 -1.37 -19.99 13.32
CA PRO A 48 -1.18 -18.65 13.85
C PRO A 48 0.20 -18.53 14.50
N GLN A 49 0.95 -17.48 14.16
CA GLN A 49 2.30 -17.24 14.69
C GLN A 49 2.33 -16.01 15.59
N LYS A 50 3.23 -16.05 16.58
CA LYS A 50 3.66 -14.85 17.30
C LYS A 50 4.69 -14.13 16.46
N ILE A 51 4.56 -12.81 16.39
CA ILE A 51 5.53 -11.98 15.69
C ILE A 51 6.82 -11.97 16.51
N SER A 52 7.92 -12.28 15.85
CA SER A 52 9.25 -12.30 16.44
C SER A 52 10.21 -11.79 15.38
N LYS A 53 11.20 -10.96 15.75
CA LYS A 53 12.18 -10.24 14.89
C LYS A 53 11.91 -8.75 14.64
N TRP A 54 11.05 -8.08 15.41
CA TRP A 54 10.83 -6.63 15.30
C TRP A 54 12.14 -5.80 15.33
N LEU A 55 13.07 -6.15 16.23
CA LEU A 55 14.38 -5.52 16.32
C LEU A 55 15.19 -5.53 15.01
N LYS A 56 15.07 -6.59 14.19
CA LYS A 56 15.76 -6.66 12.90
C LYS A 56 15.16 -5.69 11.89
N VAL A 57 13.85 -5.52 11.91
CA VAL A 57 13.14 -4.57 11.05
C VAL A 57 13.52 -3.15 11.42
N LEU A 58 13.57 -2.84 12.73
CA LEU A 58 14.04 -1.54 13.23
C LEU A 58 15.43 -1.16 12.73
N ASN A 59 16.38 -2.11 12.71
CA ASN A 59 17.73 -1.86 12.22
C ASN A 59 17.77 -1.47 10.73
N VAL A 60 16.85 -2.01 9.92
CA VAL A 60 16.74 -1.66 8.50
C VAL A 60 16.07 -0.29 8.34
N LEU A 61 14.98 -0.04 9.08
CA LEU A 61 14.19 1.18 8.95
C LEU A 61 14.91 2.41 9.47
N PHE A 62 15.54 2.32 10.64
CA PHE A 62 16.20 3.45 11.30
C PHE A 62 17.66 3.64 10.88
N ARG A 63 18.10 2.96 9.81
CA ARG A 63 19.43 3.22 9.25
C ARG A 63 19.52 4.69 8.84
N ARG A 64 20.55 5.40 9.32
CA ARG A 64 20.73 6.81 8.97
C ARG A 64 20.93 6.96 7.47
N GLU A 65 20.37 8.03 6.91
CA GLU A 65 20.64 8.38 5.52
C GLU A 65 22.07 8.89 5.39
N GLU A 66 22.80 8.32 4.44
CA GLU A 66 24.16 8.69 4.10
C GLU A 66 24.12 9.49 2.79
N PRO A 67 24.82 10.64 2.73
CA PRO A 67 24.94 11.40 1.49
C PRO A 67 25.49 10.54 0.36
N GLY A 68 24.88 10.63 -0.82
CA GLY A 68 25.28 9.86 -2.01
C GLY A 68 24.67 8.46 -2.12
N ILE A 69 23.88 8.01 -1.14
CA ILE A 69 23.14 6.74 -1.23
C ILE A 69 21.69 7.02 -1.64
N THR A 70 21.21 6.28 -2.66
CA THR A 70 19.79 6.25 -3.02
C THR A 70 19.12 5.04 -2.38
N TYR A 71 18.15 5.27 -1.51
CA TYR A 71 17.47 4.21 -0.76
C TYR A 71 16.21 3.74 -1.50
N LEU A 72 16.33 2.65 -2.28
CA LEU A 72 15.21 2.07 -3.02
C LEU A 72 14.23 1.26 -2.14
N GLY A 73 14.60 0.99 -0.88
CA GLY A 73 13.78 0.24 0.08
C GLY A 73 12.85 1.10 0.95
N ARG A 74 12.73 2.40 0.67
CA ARG A 74 11.93 3.34 1.46
C ARG A 74 10.84 3.98 0.61
N ALA A 75 9.65 4.08 1.19
CA ALA A 75 8.53 4.81 0.60
C ALA A 75 8.56 6.29 1.03
N THR A 76 9.66 7.00 0.78
CA THR A 76 9.74 8.44 1.08
C THR A 76 9.17 9.27 -0.08
N PRO A 77 8.21 10.18 0.18
CA PRO A 77 7.67 11.02 -0.87
C PRO A 77 8.70 12.06 -1.34
N ASN A 78 8.61 12.47 -2.61
CA ASN A 78 9.42 13.58 -3.12
C ASN A 78 8.89 14.93 -2.61
N VAL A 79 9.39 15.37 -1.45
CA VAL A 79 9.02 16.64 -0.82
C VAL A 79 9.58 17.89 -1.51
N ARG A 80 10.30 17.73 -2.62
CA ARG A 80 10.84 18.84 -3.43
C ARG A 80 10.13 18.99 -4.78
N ALA A 81 9.09 18.20 -5.03
CA ALA A 81 8.37 18.23 -6.28
C ALA A 81 7.66 19.58 -6.50
N PRO A 82 7.73 20.20 -7.70
CA PRO A 82 7.01 21.43 -8.01
C PRO A 82 5.48 21.32 -7.85
N THR A 83 4.95 20.09 -7.89
CA THR A 83 3.54 19.77 -7.63
C THR A 83 3.08 20.09 -6.21
N LEU A 84 3.99 20.36 -5.28
CA LEU A 84 3.67 20.81 -3.92
C LEU A 84 3.44 22.32 -3.82
N ASN A 85 3.78 23.11 -4.84
CA ASN A 85 3.58 24.56 -4.80
C ASN A 85 2.12 25.00 -4.56
N PRO A 86 1.10 24.38 -5.19
CA PRO A 86 -0.31 24.68 -4.88
C PRO A 86 -0.68 24.36 -3.42
N LEU A 87 -0.17 23.25 -2.87
CA LEU A 87 -0.39 22.88 -1.47
C LEU A 87 0.22 23.94 -0.53
N ASN A 88 1.47 24.33 -0.76
CA ASN A 88 2.16 25.34 0.03
C ASN A 88 1.44 26.70 0.00
N ARG A 89 0.92 27.12 -1.17
CA ARG A 89 0.12 28.35 -1.29
C ARG A 89 -1.18 28.27 -0.50
N SER A 90 -1.85 27.12 -0.53
CA SER A 90 -3.11 26.90 0.20
C SER A 90 -2.90 26.94 1.71
N LEU A 91 -1.86 26.24 2.21
CA LEU A 91 -1.46 26.27 3.61
C LEU A 91 -1.15 27.71 4.07
N ALA A 92 -0.36 28.45 3.29
CA ALA A 92 -0.04 29.84 3.62
C ALA A 92 -1.28 30.76 3.62
N ALA A 93 -2.27 30.49 2.78
CA ALA A 93 -3.53 31.23 2.75
C ALA A 93 -4.40 30.95 3.99
N LEU A 94 -4.48 29.68 4.43
CA LEU A 94 -5.18 29.31 5.66
C LEU A 94 -4.57 30.01 6.88
N THR A 95 -3.23 29.96 7.02
CA THR A 95 -2.53 30.63 8.13
C THR A 95 -2.76 32.15 8.13
N ARG A 96 -2.77 32.79 6.96
CA ARG A 96 -3.05 34.25 6.86
C ARG A 96 -4.50 34.60 7.18
N ARG A 97 -5.46 33.71 6.93
CA ARG A 97 -6.88 33.92 7.26
C ARG A 97 -7.08 34.03 8.77
N GLY A 98 -6.33 33.25 9.55
CA GLY A 98 -6.34 33.31 11.02
C GLY A 98 -7.70 32.98 11.62
N ASP A 99 -8.41 32.00 11.06
CA ASP A 99 -9.73 31.57 11.55
C ASP A 99 -9.55 30.74 12.82
N GLU A 100 -10.24 31.11 13.90
CA GLU A 100 -10.14 30.41 15.19
C GLU A 100 -10.52 28.94 15.10
N ARG A 101 -11.36 28.56 14.13
CA ARG A 101 -11.71 27.16 13.86
C ARG A 101 -10.51 26.32 13.45
N ASP A 102 -9.52 26.93 12.78
CA ASP A 102 -8.30 26.22 12.34
C ASP A 102 -7.40 25.83 13.54
N LEU A 103 -7.65 26.37 14.74
CA LEU A 103 -6.90 26.10 15.98
C LEU A 103 -7.74 25.43 17.08
N SER A 104 -9.03 25.20 16.81
CA SER A 104 -9.96 24.63 17.77
C SER A 104 -10.03 23.10 17.64
N TYR A 105 -10.62 22.44 18.62
CA TYR A 105 -10.96 21.03 18.47
C TYR A 105 -11.97 20.85 17.33
N ASP A 106 -11.68 19.88 16.48
CA ASP A 106 -12.57 19.46 15.40
C ASP A 106 -13.60 18.44 15.92
N TYR A 107 -14.52 18.04 15.06
CA TYR A 107 -15.46 16.97 15.30
C TYR A 107 -14.76 15.62 15.49
N MET A 108 -15.37 14.69 16.23
CA MET A 108 -14.79 13.37 16.55
C MET A 108 -14.46 12.52 15.32
N PHE A 109 -15.19 12.70 14.21
CA PHE A 109 -14.89 12.03 12.94
C PHE A 109 -13.96 12.84 12.03
N GLY A 110 -13.55 14.04 12.46
CA GLY A 110 -12.71 14.98 11.73
C GLY A 110 -13.48 15.93 10.79
N CYS A 111 -12.72 16.86 10.23
CA CYS A 111 -13.17 17.95 9.35
C CYS A 111 -14.19 17.48 8.31
N GLU A 112 -15.38 18.07 8.36
CA GLU A 112 -16.49 17.73 7.47
C GLU A 112 -16.13 17.99 6.01
N GLU A 113 -15.50 19.12 5.72
CA GLU A 113 -15.10 19.49 4.36
C GLU A 113 -14.13 18.45 3.77
N LEU A 114 -13.20 17.93 4.57
CA LEU A 114 -12.30 16.87 4.16
C LEU A 114 -13.05 15.56 3.91
N ARG A 115 -13.96 15.17 4.81
CA ARG A 115 -14.81 13.97 4.64
C ARG A 115 -15.65 14.04 3.37
N GLN A 116 -16.11 15.23 2.98
CA GLN A 116 -16.83 15.43 1.72
C GLN A 116 -15.93 15.36 0.47
N GLN A 117 -14.64 15.72 0.58
CA GLN A 117 -13.70 15.64 -0.54
C GLN A 117 -13.19 14.22 -0.80
N ILE A 118 -13.01 13.39 0.23
CA ILE A 118 -12.46 12.02 0.09
C ILE A 118 -13.24 11.19 -0.94
N PRO A 119 -14.58 11.05 -0.88
CA PRO A 119 -15.33 10.29 -1.88
C PRO A 119 -15.13 10.82 -3.32
N ARG A 120 -14.95 12.14 -3.48
CA ARG A 120 -14.78 12.77 -4.80
C ARG A 120 -13.44 12.45 -5.44
N VAL A 121 -12.39 12.28 -4.64
CA VAL A 121 -11.06 11.88 -5.13
C VAL A 121 -10.90 10.35 -5.19
N SER A 122 -11.82 9.61 -4.58
CA SER A 122 -11.86 8.15 -4.55
C SER A 122 -12.86 7.53 -5.54
N VAL A 123 -13.34 8.28 -6.53
CA VAL A 123 -14.34 7.79 -7.52
C VAL A 123 -13.85 6.54 -8.25
N ASP A 124 -12.55 6.46 -8.54
CA ASP A 124 -11.94 5.32 -9.24
C ASP A 124 -11.66 4.10 -8.32
N SER A 125 -11.95 4.21 -7.02
CA SER A 125 -11.72 3.11 -6.07
C SER A 125 -12.68 1.93 -6.23
N GLY A 126 -13.79 2.11 -6.96
CA GLY A 126 -14.86 1.12 -7.04
C GLY A 126 -15.73 1.04 -5.78
N CYS A 127 -15.44 1.84 -4.75
CA CYS A 127 -16.21 1.90 -3.50
C CYS A 127 -17.20 3.07 -3.51
N GLY A 128 -18.46 2.81 -3.17
CA GLY A 128 -19.42 3.88 -2.85
C GLY A 128 -19.18 4.37 -1.42
N LEU A 129 -18.45 5.48 -1.26
CA LEU A 129 -18.10 6.03 0.05
C LEU A 129 -19.06 7.17 0.42
N SER A 130 -19.75 7.06 1.56
CA SER A 130 -20.48 8.18 2.16
C SER A 130 -19.57 9.00 3.09
N PRO A 131 -19.64 10.35 3.08
CA PRO A 131 -18.93 11.18 4.06
C PRO A 131 -19.24 10.85 5.52
N ASP A 132 -20.42 10.27 5.79
CA ASP A 132 -20.85 9.88 7.14
C ASP A 132 -20.23 8.55 7.62
N GLU A 133 -19.61 7.79 6.70
CA GLU A 133 -18.90 6.53 7.00
C GLU A 133 -17.38 6.74 7.11
N ILE A 134 -16.91 7.98 7.02
CA ILE A 134 -15.49 8.32 7.03
C ILE A 134 -15.08 8.88 8.39
N ILE A 135 -14.04 8.28 8.98
CA ILE A 135 -13.35 8.80 10.16
C ILE A 135 -11.94 9.23 9.73
N ILE A 136 -11.61 10.49 9.97
CA ILE A 136 -10.25 11.00 9.73
C ILE A 136 -9.34 10.54 10.87
N THR A 137 -8.17 10.02 10.50
CA THR A 137 -7.11 9.60 11.45
C THR A 137 -5.79 10.26 11.08
N SER A 138 -4.84 10.28 12.01
CA SER A 138 -3.48 10.79 11.83
C SER A 138 -2.62 9.88 10.94
N GLY A 139 -3.16 8.76 10.47
CA GLY A 139 -2.50 7.86 9.53
C GLY A 139 -3.06 6.43 9.56
N CYS A 140 -2.63 5.61 8.60
CA CYS A 140 -3.13 4.25 8.44
C CYS A 140 -2.91 3.35 9.66
N LEU A 141 -1.86 3.57 10.45
CA LEU A 141 -1.60 2.77 11.66
C LEU A 141 -2.55 3.08 12.80
N GLU A 142 -2.97 4.34 12.95
CA GLU A 142 -4.02 4.70 13.89
C GLU A 142 -5.34 4.07 13.47
N ALA A 143 -5.71 4.20 12.18
CA ALA A 143 -6.91 3.57 11.63
C ALA A 143 -6.92 2.04 11.85
N LEU A 144 -5.82 1.36 11.53
CA LEU A 144 -5.69 -0.08 11.70
C LEU A 144 -5.76 -0.49 13.18
N SER A 145 -5.06 0.23 14.07
CA SER A 145 -5.06 -0.06 15.50
C SER A 145 -6.47 0.12 16.10
N SER A 146 -7.15 1.22 15.77
CA SER A 146 -8.51 1.48 16.22
C SER A 146 -9.49 0.43 15.71
N SER A 147 -9.37 0.03 14.45
CA SER A 147 -10.22 -1.02 13.85
C SER A 147 -10.01 -2.37 14.55
N LEU A 148 -8.76 -2.77 14.78
CA LEU A 148 -8.47 -4.02 15.48
C LEU A 148 -8.97 -4.00 16.92
N ARG A 149 -8.82 -2.90 17.65
CA ARG A 149 -9.34 -2.77 19.02
C ARG A 149 -10.86 -2.79 19.09
N ALA A 150 -11.54 -2.30 18.06
CA ALA A 150 -12.99 -2.34 17.97
C ALA A 150 -13.53 -3.74 17.66
N LEU A 151 -12.81 -4.51 16.84
CA LEU A 151 -13.27 -5.79 16.29
C LEU A 151 -12.72 -7.03 17.00
N THR A 152 -11.66 -6.89 17.80
CA THR A 152 -10.92 -8.05 18.34
C THR A 152 -10.59 -7.91 19.82
N LYS A 153 -10.26 -9.04 20.46
CA LYS A 153 -9.72 -9.15 21.82
C LYS A 153 -8.33 -9.78 21.78
N PRO A 154 -7.45 -9.48 22.76
CA PRO A 154 -6.16 -10.15 22.88
C PRO A 154 -6.29 -11.68 22.82
N GLY A 155 -5.42 -12.32 22.04
CA GLY A 155 -5.45 -13.76 21.77
C GLY A 155 -6.26 -14.17 20.54
N ASN A 156 -7.12 -13.29 19.99
CA ASN A 156 -7.76 -13.53 18.70
C ASN A 156 -6.73 -13.64 17.57
N THR A 157 -7.14 -14.30 16.49
CA THR A 157 -6.32 -14.51 15.31
C THR A 157 -6.87 -13.66 14.18
N VAL A 158 -5.98 -12.95 13.49
CA VAL A 158 -6.32 -12.18 12.28
C VAL A 158 -5.58 -12.73 11.08
N ILE A 159 -6.25 -12.74 9.94
CA ILE A 159 -5.67 -13.17 8.67
C ILE A 159 -4.89 -12.00 8.07
N VAL A 160 -3.69 -12.27 7.57
CA VAL A 160 -2.84 -11.29 6.87
C VAL A 160 -2.26 -11.89 5.60
N ASP A 161 -1.90 -11.06 4.64
CA ASP A 161 -1.15 -11.43 3.45
C ASP A 161 0.27 -11.93 3.80
N SER A 162 0.89 -12.70 2.90
CA SER A 162 2.28 -13.15 3.03
C SER A 162 2.98 -13.06 1.67
N PRO A 163 4.02 -12.21 1.55
CA PRO A 163 4.61 -11.37 2.61
C PRO A 163 3.71 -10.20 3.05
N SER A 164 3.63 -9.94 4.37
CA SER A 164 2.81 -8.83 4.92
C SER A 164 3.57 -7.53 5.12
N PHE A 165 2.83 -6.42 5.20
CA PHE A 165 3.36 -5.13 5.63
C PHE A 165 3.77 -5.16 7.11
N TYR A 166 5.04 -4.87 7.37
CA TYR A 166 5.64 -5.01 8.70
C TYR A 166 4.98 -4.13 9.79
N CYS A 167 4.37 -2.98 9.46
CA CYS A 167 3.63 -2.19 10.44
C CYS A 167 2.31 -2.84 10.83
N SER A 168 1.63 -3.51 9.90
CA SER A 168 0.42 -4.27 10.22
C SER A 168 0.74 -5.35 11.26
N LEU A 169 1.85 -6.07 11.06
CA LEU A 169 2.33 -7.06 12.03
C LEU A 169 2.58 -6.41 13.40
N GLN A 170 3.30 -5.29 13.49
CA GLN A 170 3.48 -4.63 14.80
C GLN A 170 2.18 -4.27 15.50
N VAL A 171 1.19 -3.74 14.76
CA VAL A 171 -0.10 -3.37 15.36
C VAL A 171 -0.80 -4.63 15.87
N ILE A 172 -0.73 -5.75 15.14
CA ILE A 172 -1.26 -7.05 15.58
C ILE A 172 -0.57 -7.51 16.88
N GLU A 173 0.77 -7.47 16.93
CA GLU A 173 1.54 -7.84 18.11
C GLU A 173 1.20 -6.94 19.31
N ALA A 174 1.12 -5.62 19.11
CA ALA A 174 0.82 -4.64 20.15
C ALA A 174 -0.59 -4.82 20.75
N ASN A 175 -1.52 -5.37 19.97
CA ASN A 175 -2.87 -5.70 20.44
C ASN A 175 -2.97 -7.13 21.03
N GLY A 176 -1.85 -7.85 21.16
CA GLY A 176 -1.81 -9.21 21.69
C GLY A 176 -2.48 -10.24 20.79
N LEU A 177 -2.60 -9.95 19.49
CA LEU A 177 -3.24 -10.81 18.50
C LEU A 177 -2.23 -11.80 17.90
N LYS A 178 -2.75 -12.82 17.22
CA LYS A 178 -1.97 -13.77 16.43
C LYS A 178 -2.19 -13.51 14.94
N ALA A 179 -1.13 -13.59 14.15
CA ALA A 179 -1.24 -13.49 12.69
C ALA A 179 -1.35 -14.88 12.08
N LEU A 180 -2.35 -15.09 11.23
CA LEU A 180 -2.44 -16.24 10.33
C LEU A 180 -2.12 -15.76 8.91
N GLU A 181 -0.95 -16.13 8.42
CA GLU A 181 -0.45 -15.69 7.12
C GLU A 181 -1.07 -16.47 5.96
N MET A 182 -1.59 -15.75 4.97
CA MET A 182 -2.13 -16.27 3.71
C MET A 182 -1.17 -15.97 2.56
N PRO A 183 -0.69 -16.99 1.85
CA PRO A 183 0.18 -16.80 0.70
C PRO A 183 -0.47 -15.89 -0.33
N THR A 184 0.32 -14.93 -0.81
CA THR A 184 -0.11 -14.02 -1.87
C THR A 184 0.75 -14.25 -3.10
N ASP A 185 0.10 -14.66 -4.17
CA ASP A 185 0.71 -14.80 -5.49
C ASP A 185 0.75 -13.41 -6.17
N PRO A 186 1.88 -13.03 -6.81
CA PRO A 186 2.00 -11.70 -7.43
C PRO A 186 1.07 -11.50 -8.64
N GLN A 187 0.57 -12.57 -9.27
CA GLN A 187 -0.35 -12.47 -10.41
C GLN A 187 -1.80 -12.61 -9.98
N ASN A 188 -2.08 -13.54 -9.07
CA ASN A 188 -3.44 -13.95 -8.71
C ASN A 188 -3.91 -13.38 -7.35
N GLY A 189 -3.02 -12.75 -6.58
CA GLY A 189 -3.33 -12.20 -5.27
C GLY A 189 -3.37 -13.25 -4.17
N VAL A 190 -4.15 -12.98 -3.12
CA VAL A 190 -4.28 -13.86 -1.95
C VAL A 190 -4.87 -15.21 -2.38
N ASN A 191 -4.28 -16.30 -1.91
CA ASN A 191 -4.78 -17.65 -2.16
C ASN A 191 -6.13 -17.87 -1.46
N LEU A 192 -7.21 -17.81 -2.23
CA LEU A 192 -8.58 -17.90 -1.71
C LEU A 192 -8.93 -19.30 -1.23
N GLU A 193 -8.41 -20.35 -1.88
CA GLU A 193 -8.65 -21.74 -1.48
C GLU A 193 -8.02 -22.04 -0.11
N ALA A 194 -6.80 -21.55 0.12
CA ALA A 194 -6.13 -21.65 1.42
C ALA A 194 -6.86 -20.86 2.50
N MET A 195 -7.44 -19.71 2.14
CA MET A 195 -8.26 -18.90 3.04
C MET A 195 -9.55 -19.62 3.42
N GLU A 196 -10.26 -20.22 2.46
CA GLU A 196 -11.46 -21.03 2.71
C GLU A 196 -11.18 -22.19 3.67
N LEU A 197 -10.14 -22.98 3.39
CA LEU A 197 -9.68 -24.07 4.26
C LEU A 197 -9.30 -23.60 5.68
N ALA A 198 -8.69 -22.42 5.78
CA ALA A 198 -8.33 -21.83 7.06
C ALA A 198 -9.59 -21.44 7.86
N LEU A 199 -10.56 -20.80 7.22
CA LEU A 199 -11.83 -20.41 7.82
C LEU A 199 -12.61 -21.63 8.30
N GLU A 200 -12.75 -22.66 7.47
CA GLU A 200 -13.42 -23.92 7.84
C GLU A 200 -12.80 -24.55 9.10
N LYS A 201 -11.47 -24.61 9.15
CA LYS A 201 -10.73 -25.16 10.29
C LYS A 201 -10.94 -24.34 11.56
N MET A 202 -11.00 -23.02 11.45
CA MET A 202 -11.21 -22.12 12.59
C MET A 202 -12.65 -22.16 13.10
N VAL A 203 -13.63 -22.23 12.21
CA VAL A 203 -15.06 -22.44 12.55
C VAL A 203 -15.24 -23.79 13.24
N GLY A 204 -14.63 -24.85 12.70
CA GLY A 204 -14.69 -26.19 13.30
C GLY A 204 -14.07 -26.26 14.70
N GLN A 205 -13.05 -25.45 14.99
CA GLN A 205 -12.45 -25.35 16.33
C GLN A 205 -13.27 -24.48 17.29
N SER A 206 -13.89 -23.41 16.78
CA SER A 206 -14.82 -22.53 17.51
C SER A 206 -16.05 -23.27 18.03
N LEU A 207 -16.63 -24.19 17.24
CA LEU A 207 -17.75 -25.03 17.65
C LEU A 207 -17.40 -26.03 18.77
N SER A 208 -16.11 -26.21 19.08
CA SER A 208 -15.65 -27.00 20.24
C SER A 208 -15.16 -26.15 21.42
N SER A 209 -15.02 -24.83 21.26
CA SER A 209 -14.59 -23.90 22.31
C SER A 209 -14.94 -22.47 21.92
N ASP A 210 -15.86 -21.86 22.67
CA ASP A 210 -16.35 -20.46 22.63
C ASP A 210 -15.43 -19.44 21.94
N THR A 211 -15.38 -19.45 20.60
CA THR A 211 -14.58 -18.52 19.81
C THR A 211 -15.52 -17.81 18.85
N VAL A 212 -15.93 -16.61 19.24
CA VAL A 212 -16.69 -15.70 18.37
C VAL A 212 -15.80 -15.33 17.18
N ILE A 213 -16.26 -15.65 15.97
CA ILE A 213 -15.72 -15.14 14.71
C ILE A 213 -16.52 -13.86 14.40
N GLN A 214 -15.85 -12.71 14.41
CA GLN A 214 -16.33 -11.45 13.84
C GLN A 214 -15.33 -10.99 12.80
#